data_AF-A0A2S8SDE2-F1
#
_entry.id   AF-A0A2S8SDE2-F1
#
_cell.length_a   1.000
_cell.length_b   1.000
_cell.length_c   1.000
_cell.angle_alpha   90.00
_cell.angle_beta   90.00
_cell.angle_gamma   90.00
#
_symmetry.space_group_name_H-M   'P 1'
#
loop_
_entity.id
_entity.type
_entity.pdbx_description
1 polymer ?
#
loop_
_entity_poly.entity_id
_entity_poly.type
_entity_poly.pdbx_seq_one_letter_code
_entity_poly.pdbx_strand_id
1 'polypeptide(L)'
;MTRERFLNAAKILLNIDKDELEAAGVLTPGAVGGSDWTRFNDEPLIFLVKLPDDRYARLWQMIEARQPKQKKPGSSFHAALTVERLIRIKDHLSNQKERDAINEAVAAIYKLEEVSA
;
A
#
# COMPACT_ATOMS: atom_id res chain seq x y z
N MET A 1 -6.82 -7.46 5.08
CA MET A 1 -6.16 -6.13 4.99
C MET A 1 -5.00 -6.11 5.96
N THR A 2 -3.80 -5.70 5.55
CA THR A 2 -2.62 -5.58 6.43
C THR A 2 -2.69 -4.27 7.23
N ARG A 3 -1.90 -4.16 8.31
CA ARG A 3 -1.80 -2.93 9.13
C ARG A 3 -1.38 -1.73 8.28
N GLU A 4 -0.41 -1.94 7.40
CA GLU A 4 0.15 -0.92 6.51
C GLU A 4 -0.90 -0.45 5.50
N ARG A 5 -1.65 -1.39 4.90
CA ARG A 5 -2.71 -1.07 3.94
C ARG A 5 -3.86 -0.29 4.58
N PHE A 6 -4.21 -0.63 5.82
CA PHE A 6 -5.19 0.14 6.62
C PHE A 6 -4.70 1.56 6.89
N LEU A 7 -3.47 1.73 7.37
CA LEU A 7 -2.90 3.05 7.63
C LEU A 7 -2.83 3.89 6.34
N ASN A 8 -2.48 3.27 5.22
CA ASN A 8 -2.47 3.94 3.92
C ASN A 8 -3.89 4.36 3.50
N ALA A 9 -4.90 3.50 3.68
CA ALA A 9 -6.29 3.84 3.39
C ALA A 9 -6.75 5.05 4.21
N ALA A 10 -6.44 5.08 5.51
CA ALA A 10 -6.78 6.21 6.38
C ALA A 10 -6.07 7.50 5.94
N LYS A 11 -4.78 7.44 5.61
CA LYS A 11 -4.03 8.59 5.08
C LYS A 11 -4.61 9.09 3.76
N ILE A 12 -4.97 8.19 2.86
CA ILE A 12 -5.57 8.54 1.57
C ILE A 12 -6.91 9.23 1.80
N LEU A 13 -7.78 8.65 2.62
CA LEU A 13 -9.10 9.20 2.95
C LEU A 13 -9.00 10.65 3.47
N LEU A 14 -8.04 10.93 4.36
CA LEU A 14 -7.83 12.27 4.93
C LEU A 14 -7.17 13.27 3.96
N ASN A 15 -6.77 12.84 2.76
CA ASN A 15 -6.15 13.68 1.73
C ASN A 15 -6.90 13.60 0.39
N ILE A 16 -8.22 13.34 0.42
CA ILE A 16 -9.06 13.47 -0.78
C ILE A 16 -9.71 14.85 -0.76
N ASP A 17 -9.55 15.59 -1.84
CA ASP A 17 -10.11 16.93 -1.96
C ASP A 17 -11.59 16.88 -2.37
N LYS A 18 -12.32 17.95 -2.06
CA LYS A 18 -13.74 18.08 -2.36
C LYS A 18 -14.05 17.85 -3.84
N ASP A 19 -13.30 18.49 -4.73
CA ASP A 19 -13.50 18.42 -6.17
C ASP A 19 -13.30 17.00 -6.69
N GLU A 20 -12.39 16.23 -6.08
CA GLU A 20 -12.17 14.83 -6.43
C GLU A 20 -13.35 13.95 -6.04
N LEU A 21 -13.93 14.21 -4.86
CA LEU A 21 -15.13 13.49 -4.39
C LEU A 21 -16.36 13.84 -5.24
N GLU A 22 -16.51 15.09 -5.67
CA GLU A 22 -17.57 15.51 -6.58
C GLU A 22 -17.38 14.89 -7.98
N ALA A 23 -16.16 14.91 -8.52
CA ALA A 23 -15.83 14.30 -9.81
C ALA A 23 -16.04 12.78 -9.81
N ALA A 24 -15.74 12.11 -8.70
CA ALA A 24 -15.99 10.69 -8.51
C ALA A 24 -17.47 10.37 -8.21
N GLY A 25 -18.33 11.39 -8.06
CA GLY A 25 -19.73 11.23 -7.71
C GLY A 25 -19.96 10.64 -6.32
N VAL A 26 -19.01 10.82 -5.40
CA VAL A 26 -19.16 10.52 -3.96
C VAL A 26 -19.93 11.66 -3.28
N LEU A 27 -19.61 12.91 -3.65
CA LEU A 27 -20.36 14.09 -3.25
C LEU A 27 -21.26 14.57 -4.41
N THR A 28 -22.38 15.19 -4.05
CA THR A 28 -23.27 15.83 -5.03
C THR A 28 -22.84 17.29 -5.22
N PRO A 29 -22.48 17.71 -6.45
CA PRO A 29 -22.09 19.09 -6.71
C PRO A 29 -23.18 20.07 -6.32
N GLY A 30 -22.81 21.13 -5.60
CA GLY A 30 -23.73 22.21 -5.27
C GLY A 30 -24.93 21.81 -4.40
N ALA A 31 -24.86 20.68 -3.68
CA ALA A 31 -25.96 20.24 -2.82
C ALA A 31 -26.38 21.33 -1.82
N VAL A 32 -27.61 21.81 -1.97
CA VAL A 32 -28.22 22.81 -1.10
C VAL A 32 -28.50 22.14 0.26
N GLY A 33 -27.62 22.40 1.22
CA GLY A 33 -27.54 21.68 2.49
C GLY A 33 -26.13 21.58 3.07
N GLY A 34 -25.09 21.88 2.27
CA GLY A 34 -23.76 22.33 2.72
C GLY A 34 -22.93 21.35 3.57
N SER A 35 -23.47 20.19 3.95
CA SER A 35 -22.95 19.42 5.08
C SER A 35 -22.02 18.27 4.73
N ASP A 36 -22.02 17.79 3.49
CA ASP A 36 -21.36 16.51 3.21
C ASP A 36 -19.84 16.66 3.12
N TRP A 37 -19.34 17.77 2.55
CA TRP A 37 -17.92 18.11 2.61
C TRP A 37 -17.47 18.39 4.05
N THR A 38 -18.24 19.18 4.80
CA THR A 38 -17.93 19.47 6.20
C THR A 38 -17.90 18.19 7.04
N ARG A 39 -18.87 17.28 6.86
CA ARG A 39 -18.87 15.97 7.54
C ARG A 39 -17.71 15.09 7.10
N PHE A 40 -17.36 15.09 5.82
CA PHE A 40 -16.19 14.34 5.34
C PHE A 40 -14.91 14.84 6.02
N ASN A 41 -14.74 16.16 6.14
CA ASN A 41 -13.56 16.78 6.71
C ASN A 41 -13.50 16.69 8.25
N ASP A 42 -14.61 16.94 8.92
CA ASP A 42 -14.66 17.07 10.39
C ASP A 42 -14.98 15.73 11.07
N GLU A 43 -15.76 14.86 10.42
CA GLU A 43 -16.24 13.58 10.96
C GLU A 43 -16.16 12.43 9.92
N PRO A 44 -14.97 12.12 9.37
CA PRO A 44 -14.82 11.19 8.24
C PRO A 44 -15.39 9.79 8.51
N LEU A 45 -15.31 9.30 9.76
CA LEU A 45 -15.87 8.00 10.11
C LEU A 45 -17.41 8.00 10.14
N ILE A 46 -18.02 9.09 10.60
CA ILE A 46 -19.49 9.23 10.59
C ILE A 46 -19.98 9.40 9.16
N PHE A 47 -19.24 10.14 8.33
CA PHE A 47 -19.50 10.26 6.91
C PHE A 47 -19.53 8.86 6.25
N LEU A 48 -18.50 8.04 6.47
CA LEU A 48 -18.44 6.68 5.91
C LEU A 48 -19.63 5.80 6.32
N VAL A 49 -20.04 5.84 7.59
CA VAL A 49 -21.16 5.02 8.10
C VAL A 49 -22.50 5.45 7.50
N LYS A 50 -22.67 6.73 7.18
CA LYS A 50 -23.92 7.28 6.63
C LYS A 50 -23.93 7.32 5.09
N LEU A 51 -22.82 6.96 4.45
CA LEU A 51 -22.67 7.03 3.01
C LEU A 51 -23.48 5.90 2.35
N PRO A 52 -24.35 6.22 1.37
CA PRO A 52 -25.03 5.20 0.58
C PRO A 52 -24.05 4.23 -0.11
N ASP A 53 -24.44 2.96 -0.25
CA ASP A 53 -23.57 1.88 -0.75
C ASP A 53 -22.93 2.19 -2.12
N ASP A 54 -23.65 2.85 -3.02
CA ASP A 54 -23.16 3.23 -4.35
C ASP A 54 -22.03 4.27 -4.27
N ARG A 55 -22.19 5.27 -3.39
CA ARG A 55 -21.18 6.30 -3.14
C ARG A 55 -20.01 5.75 -2.34
N TYR A 56 -20.27 4.83 -1.40
CA TYR A 56 -19.25 4.11 -0.67
C TYR A 56 -18.36 3.29 -1.60
N ALA A 57 -18.95 2.56 -2.56
CA ALA A 57 -18.19 1.81 -3.54
C ALA A 57 -17.27 2.71 -4.38
N ARG A 58 -17.73 3.91 -4.78
CA ARG A 58 -16.92 4.89 -5.52
C ARG A 58 -15.77 5.42 -4.66
N LEU A 59 -16.04 5.79 -3.42
CA LEU A 59 -15.01 6.23 -2.48
C LEU A 59 -13.96 5.13 -2.24
N TRP A 60 -14.41 3.89 -2.07
CA TRP A 60 -13.52 2.75 -1.91
C TRP A 60 -12.63 2.54 -3.14
N GLN A 61 -13.17 2.68 -4.35
CA GLN A 61 -12.38 2.63 -5.58
C GLN A 61 -11.30 3.72 -5.64
N MET A 62 -11.62 4.94 -5.20
CA MET A 62 -10.61 6.02 -5.11
C MET A 62 -9.49 5.66 -4.13
N ILE A 63 -9.84 5.10 -2.97
CA ILE A 63 -8.87 4.69 -1.95
C ILE A 63 -7.98 3.58 -2.49
N GLU A 64 -8.56 2.56 -3.11
CA GLU A 64 -7.83 1.42 -3.68
C GLU A 64 -6.91 1.85 -4.83
N ALA A 65 -7.35 2.75 -5.70
CA ALA A 65 -6.54 3.27 -6.81
C ALA A 65 -5.28 4.04 -6.33
N ARG A 66 -5.31 4.58 -5.11
CA ARG A 66 -4.21 5.34 -4.48
C ARG A 66 -3.36 4.49 -3.54
N GLN A 67 -3.69 3.22 -3.33
CA GLN A 67 -2.85 2.33 -2.53
C GLN A 67 -1.45 2.26 -3.17
N PRO A 68 -0.37 2.36 -2.36
CA PRO A 68 0.98 2.14 -2.87
C PRO A 68 1.07 0.77 -3.53
N LYS A 69 1.63 0.72 -4.73
CA LYS A 69 1.93 -0.56 -5.40
C LYS A 69 2.77 -1.40 -4.44
N GLN A 70 2.37 -2.65 -4.22
CA GLN A 70 3.13 -3.56 -3.38
C GLN A 70 4.59 -3.56 -3.85
N LYS A 71 5.49 -3.31 -2.90
CA LYS A 71 6.92 -3.40 -3.13
C LYS A 71 7.22 -4.82 -3.59
N LYS A 72 7.75 -4.97 -4.80
CA LYS A 72 8.22 -6.29 -5.28
C LYS A 72 9.22 -6.85 -4.26
N PRO A 73 9.23 -8.16 -3.99
CA PRO A 73 10.31 -8.79 -3.24
C PRO A 73 11.66 -8.40 -3.91
N GLY A 74 12.63 -7.97 -3.11
CA GLY A 74 13.91 -7.42 -3.54
C GLY A 74 13.98 -5.89 -3.61
N SER A 75 12.89 -5.16 -3.33
CA SER A 75 12.90 -3.68 -3.37
C SER A 75 13.22 -3.01 -2.03
N SER A 76 13.43 -3.79 -0.96
CA SER A 76 14.01 -3.26 0.26
C SER A 76 15.51 -3.05 0.02
N PHE A 77 15.98 -1.80 0.23
CA PHE A 77 17.39 -1.45 0.04
C PHE A 77 18.32 -2.38 0.83
N HIS A 78 17.88 -2.83 2.01
CA HIS A 78 18.64 -3.76 2.85
C HIS A 78 18.71 -5.19 2.31
N ALA A 79 17.63 -5.76 1.77
CA ALA A 79 17.69 -7.11 1.19
C ALA A 79 18.47 -7.11 -0.13
N ALA A 80 18.29 -6.09 -0.97
CA ALA A 80 19.07 -5.92 -2.19
C ALA A 80 20.58 -5.84 -1.90
N LEU A 81 20.97 -5.03 -0.92
CA LEU A 81 22.37 -4.90 -0.49
C LEU A 81 22.93 -6.21 0.10
N THR A 82 22.09 -6.95 0.85
CA THR A 82 22.48 -8.24 1.45
C THR A 82 22.66 -9.32 0.39
N VAL A 83 21.73 -9.43 -0.57
CA VAL A 83 21.81 -10.39 -1.68
C VAL A 83 22.99 -10.08 -2.59
N GLU A 84 23.22 -8.82 -2.96
CA GLU A 84 24.40 -8.45 -3.77
C GLU A 84 25.71 -8.82 -3.06
N ARG A 85 25.80 -8.57 -1.76
CA ARG A 85 27.00 -8.90 -0.98
C ARG A 85 27.23 -10.41 -0.94
N LEU A 86 26.18 -11.20 -0.75
CA LEU A 86 26.24 -12.66 -0.76
C LEU A 86 26.67 -13.21 -2.13
N ILE A 87 26.15 -12.65 -3.23
CA ILE A 87 26.55 -13.03 -4.59
C ILE A 87 28.04 -12.73 -4.82
N ARG A 88 28.53 -11.54 -4.44
CA ARG A 88 29.97 -11.22 -4.55
C ARG A 88 30.84 -12.16 -3.73
N ILE A 89 30.42 -12.54 -2.52
CA ILE A 89 31.16 -13.51 -1.69
C ILE A 89 31.21 -14.85 -2.42
N LYS A 90 30.08 -15.33 -2.97
CA LYS A 90 30.00 -16.60 -3.71
C LYS A 90 30.98 -16.67 -4.88
N ASP A 91 31.17 -15.58 -5.61
CA ASP A 91 32.07 -15.53 -6.78
C ASP A 91 33.53 -15.80 -6.42
N HIS A 92 33.91 -15.57 -5.16
CA HIS A 92 35.26 -15.84 -4.63
C HIS A 92 35.38 -17.19 -3.90
N LEU A 93 34.30 -17.98 -3.82
CA LEU A 93 34.33 -19.29 -3.17
C LEU A 93 34.66 -20.40 -4.17
N SER A 94 35.68 -21.19 -3.82
CA SER A 94 36.08 -22.40 -4.52
C SER A 94 35.38 -23.66 -4.01
N ASN A 95 34.81 -23.63 -2.80
CA ASN A 95 34.12 -24.76 -2.18
C ASN A 95 32.64 -24.82 -2.60
N GLN A 96 32.23 -25.92 -3.24
CA GLN A 96 30.87 -26.12 -3.71
C GLN A 96 29.83 -26.09 -2.59
N LYS A 97 30.13 -26.68 -1.42
CA LYS A 97 29.21 -26.73 -0.28
C LYS A 97 28.89 -25.34 0.25
N GLU A 98 29.86 -24.43 0.23
CA GLU A 98 29.67 -23.05 0.69
C GLU A 98 28.88 -22.22 -0.33
N ARG A 99 29.09 -22.47 -1.64
CA ARG A 99 28.30 -21.84 -2.72
C ARG A 99 26.83 -22.25 -2.63
N ASP A 100 26.55 -23.52 -2.33
CA ASP A 100 25.19 -24.03 -2.19
C ASP A 100 24.49 -23.41 -0.97
N ALA A 101 25.19 -23.26 0.15
CA ALA A 101 24.67 -22.58 1.34
C ALA A 101 24.33 -21.09 1.07
N ILE A 102 25.14 -20.39 0.25
CA ILE A 102 24.81 -19.01 -0.15
C ILE A 102 23.57 -18.98 -1.04
N ASN A 103 23.43 -19.90 -1.99
CA ASN A 103 22.24 -19.96 -2.85
C ASN A 103 20.97 -20.21 -2.01
N GLU A 104 21.04 -21.09 -1.01
CA GLU A 104 19.94 -21.33 -0.07
C GLU A 104 19.61 -20.08 0.76
N ALA A 105 20.61 -19.38 1.27
CA ALA A 105 20.42 -18.13 2.02
C ALA A 105 19.76 -17.03 1.17
N VAL A 106 20.18 -16.88 -0.09
CA VAL A 106 19.56 -15.94 -1.03
C VAL A 106 18.09 -16.32 -1.30
N ALA A 107 17.80 -17.60 -1.52
CA ALA A 107 16.43 -18.08 -1.70
C ALA A 107 15.56 -17.85 -0.46
N ALA A 108 16.11 -18.05 0.74
CA ALA A 108 15.41 -17.81 1.99
C ALA A 108 15.10 -16.32 2.20
N ILE A 109 16.01 -15.42 1.86
CA ILE A 109 15.79 -13.96 1.92
C ILE A 109 14.63 -13.56 0.99
N TYR A 110 14.63 -14.03 -0.25
CA TYR A 110 13.53 -13.76 -1.18
C TYR A 110 12.20 -14.29 -0.66
N LYS A 111 12.18 -15.50 -0.09
CA LYS A 111 10.98 -16.12 0.47
C LYS A 111 10.46 -15.37 1.71
N LEU A 112 11.34 -14.87 2.57
CA LEU A 112 10.97 -14.06 3.74
C LEU A 112 10.36 -12.71 3.31
N GLU A 113 10.87 -12.12 2.23
CA GLU A 113 10.29 -10.90 1.66
C GLU A 113 8.92 -11.14 1.01
N GLU A 114 8.70 -12.28 0.36
CA GLU A 114 7.38 -12.64 -0.19
C GLU A 114 6.31 -12.84 0.88
N VAL A 115 6.68 -13.37 2.05
CA VAL A 115 5.75 -13.59 3.18
C VAL A 115 5.46 -12.29 3.93
N SER A 116 6.32 -11.28 3.80
CA SER A 116 6.20 -9.99 4.51
C SER A 116 5.52 -8.88 3.68
N ALA A 117 5.15 -9.15 2.42
CA ALA A 117 4.56 -8.21 1.46
C ALA A 117 3.03 -8.33 1.35
#